data_AF-A0A089NNJ0-F1
#
_entry.id   AF-A0A089NNJ0-F1
#
_cell.length_a   1.000
_cell.length_b   1.000
_cell.length_c   1.000
_cell.angle_alpha   90.00
_cell.angle_beta   90.00
_cell.angle_gamma   90.00
#
_symmetry.space_group_name_H-M   'P 1'
#
loop_
_entity.id
_entity.type
_entity.pdbx_description
1 polymer ?
#
loop_
_entity_poly.entity_id
_entity_poly.type
_entity_poly.pdbx_seq_one_letter_code
_entity_poly.pdbx_strand_id
1 'polypeptide(L)'
;MSISDAIARTRQEIADLRQEQETSRACDELHAVVQGTEDATNAILTASETVDGLARGIVRRSEHPATRADAEAIQAEMQTIFEACNFQDLTGQRISKVVRTIVLVEERIGEMLRVWSASDDGPARPNLPHDRRSGEAALLNGPVLPGDASVSQDTVDAMFP
;
A
#
# COMPACT_ATOMS: atom_id res chain seq x y z
N MET A 1 -13.77 -37.47 26.11
CA MET A 1 -13.04 -36.29 25.60
C MET A 1 -12.52 -35.54 26.81
N SER A 2 -11.20 -35.46 26.99
CA SER A 2 -10.62 -34.78 28.16
C SER A 2 -10.69 -33.27 27.95
N ILE A 3 -10.81 -32.50 29.04
CA ILE A 3 -10.73 -31.03 29.02
C ILE A 3 -9.40 -30.57 28.39
N SER A 4 -8.33 -31.36 28.57
CA SER A 4 -7.02 -31.10 27.94
C SER A 4 -7.09 -31.10 26.41
N ASP A 5 -7.84 -32.02 25.82
CA ASP A 5 -7.98 -32.13 24.36
C ASP A 5 -8.81 -30.95 23.80
N ALA A 6 -9.79 -30.47 24.58
CA ALA A 6 -10.58 -29.30 24.23
C ALA A 6 -9.74 -28.02 24.23
N ILE A 7 -8.89 -27.85 25.24
CA ILE A 7 -7.97 -26.70 25.34
C ILE A 7 -6.94 -26.72 24.19
N ALA A 8 -6.42 -27.89 23.82
CA ALA A 8 -5.48 -28.02 22.71
C ALA A 8 -6.10 -27.63 21.36
N ARG A 9 -7.32 -28.10 21.08
CA ARG A 9 -8.06 -27.72 19.86
C ARG A 9 -8.36 -26.22 19.80
N THR A 10 -8.88 -25.64 20.88
CA THR A 10 -9.16 -24.20 20.91
C THR A 10 -7.90 -23.36 20.73
N ARG A 11 -6.75 -23.78 21.28
CA ARG A 11 -5.46 -23.09 21.03
C ARG A 11 -5.03 -23.16 19.56
N GLN A 12 -5.27 -24.29 18.90
CA GLN A 12 -4.97 -24.45 17.48
C GLN A 12 -5.88 -23.58 16.61
N GLU A 13 -7.19 -23.56 16.89
CA GLU A 13 -8.15 -22.70 16.20
C GLU A 13 -7.79 -21.21 16.36
N ILE A 14 -7.36 -20.78 17.55
CA ILE A 14 -6.91 -19.40 17.79
C ILE A 14 -5.62 -19.08 17.00
N ALA A 15 -4.67 -20.02 16.91
CA ALA A 15 -3.44 -19.82 16.16
C ALA A 15 -3.71 -19.68 14.66
N ASP A 16 -4.61 -20.51 14.12
CA ASP A 16 -5.00 -20.49 12.71
C ASP A 16 -5.72 -19.18 12.35
N LEU A 17 -6.66 -18.73 13.20
CA LEU A 17 -7.33 -17.44 13.03
C LEU A 17 -6.36 -16.24 13.03
N ARG A 18 -5.33 -16.26 13.90
CA ARG A 18 -4.33 -15.19 13.96
C ARG A 18 -3.49 -15.14 12.68
N GLN A 19 -3.10 -16.30 12.15
CA GLN A 19 -2.33 -16.37 10.91
C GLN A 19 -3.14 -15.82 9.74
N GLU A 20 -4.40 -16.23 9.59
CA GLU A 20 -5.32 -15.71 8.57
C GLU A 20 -5.48 -14.19 8.67
N GLN A 21 -5.57 -13.65 9.90
CA GLN A 21 -5.65 -12.21 10.14
C GLN A 21 -4.36 -11.45 9.75
N GLU A 22 -3.18 -11.98 10.09
CA GLU A 22 -1.89 -11.34 9.74
C GLU A 22 -1.68 -11.32 8.22
N THR A 23 -2.02 -12.41 7.53
CA THR A 23 -1.92 -12.50 6.07
C THR A 23 -2.89 -11.54 5.37
N SER A 24 -4.16 -11.50 5.82
CA SER A 24 -5.15 -10.54 5.30
C SER A 24 -4.66 -9.11 5.46
N ARG A 25 -4.14 -8.76 6.64
CA ARG A 25 -3.63 -7.42 6.94
C ARG A 25 -2.47 -7.02 6.03
N ALA A 26 -1.50 -7.91 5.81
CA ALA A 26 -0.37 -7.62 4.93
C ALA A 26 -0.84 -7.35 3.48
N CYS A 27 -1.87 -8.06 3.03
CA CYS A 27 -2.45 -7.86 1.71
C CYS A 27 -3.23 -6.55 1.59
N ASP A 28 -3.96 -6.19 2.65
CA ASP A 28 -4.68 -4.92 2.73
C ASP A 28 -3.71 -3.73 2.76
N GLU A 29 -2.61 -3.83 3.54
CA GLU A 29 -1.55 -2.83 3.58
C GLU A 29 -0.89 -2.65 2.20
N LEU A 30 -0.63 -3.73 1.46
CA LEU A 30 -0.08 -3.67 0.10
C LEU A 30 -1.06 -3.01 -0.88
N HIS A 31 -2.36 -3.32 -0.81
CA HIS A 31 -3.37 -2.64 -1.62
C HIS A 31 -3.46 -1.14 -1.29
N ALA A 32 -3.42 -0.79 0.00
CA ALA A 32 -3.45 0.60 0.43
C ALA A 32 -2.22 1.38 -0.05
N VAL A 33 -1.03 0.76 -0.10
CA VAL A 33 0.17 1.38 -0.71
C VAL A 33 -0.06 1.63 -2.19
N VAL A 34 -0.53 0.64 -2.95
CA VAL A 34 -0.78 0.81 -4.40
C VAL A 34 -1.77 1.96 -4.63
N GLN A 35 -2.92 1.94 -3.93
CA GLN A 35 -3.95 2.95 -4.09
C GLN A 35 -3.46 4.34 -3.68
N GLY A 36 -2.77 4.47 -2.54
CA GLY A 36 -2.21 5.73 -2.10
C GLY A 36 -1.17 6.30 -3.07
N THR A 37 -0.38 5.43 -3.73
CA THR A 37 0.55 5.88 -4.78
C THR A 37 -0.15 6.32 -6.06
N GLU A 38 -1.25 5.66 -6.45
CA GLU A 38 -2.08 6.08 -7.60
C GLU A 38 -2.74 7.43 -7.34
N ASP A 39 -3.30 7.64 -6.14
CA ASP A 39 -3.92 8.90 -5.73
C ASP A 39 -2.90 10.05 -5.73
N ALA A 40 -1.70 9.81 -5.19
CA ALA A 40 -0.61 10.78 -5.21
C ALA A 40 -0.17 11.12 -6.65
N THR A 41 -0.07 10.13 -7.54
CA THR A 41 0.26 10.36 -8.95
C THR A 41 -0.83 11.17 -9.66
N ASN A 42 -2.11 10.90 -9.41
CA ASN A 42 -3.21 11.69 -9.97
C ASN A 42 -3.18 13.16 -9.49
N ALA A 43 -2.85 13.39 -8.22
CA ALA A 43 -2.68 14.74 -7.69
C ALA A 43 -1.52 15.48 -8.37
N ILE A 44 -0.38 14.81 -8.58
CA ILE A 44 0.78 15.36 -9.30
C ILE A 44 0.41 15.70 -10.74
N LEU A 45 -0.24 14.78 -11.47
CA LEU A 45 -0.70 15.00 -12.85
C LEU A 45 -1.60 16.24 -12.94
N THR A 46 -2.60 16.34 -12.06
CA THR A 46 -3.53 17.49 -12.01
C THR A 46 -2.79 18.81 -11.76
N ALA A 47 -1.82 18.82 -10.85
CA ALA A 47 -1.01 20.00 -10.58
C ALA A 47 -0.14 20.37 -11.80
N SER A 48 0.48 19.38 -12.45
CA SER A 48 1.30 19.57 -13.65
C SER A 48 0.49 20.10 -14.84
N GLU A 49 -0.74 19.62 -15.05
CA GLU A 49 -1.67 20.15 -16.06
C GLU A 49 -2.01 21.63 -15.80
N THR A 50 -2.21 21.99 -14.53
CA THR A 50 -2.46 23.37 -14.14
C THR A 50 -1.25 24.25 -14.45
N VAL A 51 -0.04 23.80 -14.13
CA VAL A 51 1.22 24.51 -14.42
C VAL A 51 1.43 24.67 -15.93
N ASP A 52 1.22 23.61 -16.72
CA ASP A 52 1.31 23.65 -18.18
C ASP A 52 0.32 24.67 -18.78
N GLY A 53 -0.92 24.68 -18.29
CA GLY A 53 -1.95 25.65 -18.68
C GLY A 53 -1.54 27.10 -18.38
N LEU A 54 -0.95 27.36 -17.21
CA LEU A 54 -0.43 28.68 -16.85
C LEU A 54 0.73 29.10 -17.77
N ALA A 55 1.67 28.19 -18.03
CA ALA A 55 2.79 28.42 -18.94
C ALA A 55 2.31 28.74 -20.37
N ARG A 56 1.34 27.97 -20.90
CA ARG A 56 0.67 28.29 -22.19
C ARG A 56 0.04 29.68 -22.18
N GLY A 57 -0.57 30.06 -21.07
CA GLY A 57 -1.11 31.39 -20.85
C GLY A 57 -0.04 32.49 -20.95
N ILE A 58 1.14 32.27 -20.35
CA ILE A 58 2.27 33.21 -20.40
C ILE A 58 2.80 33.34 -21.83
N VAL A 59 3.03 32.22 -22.52
CA VAL A 59 3.45 32.22 -23.93
C VAL A 59 2.46 32.99 -24.80
N ARG A 60 1.16 32.91 -24.55
CA ARG A 60 0.18 33.66 -25.34
C ARG A 60 0.12 35.16 -25.05
N ARG A 61 0.40 35.59 -23.83
CA ARG A 61 0.23 36.99 -23.40
C ARG A 61 1.52 37.80 -23.38
N SER A 62 2.68 37.15 -23.30
CA SER A 62 3.97 37.83 -23.22
C SER A 62 4.54 38.09 -24.61
N GLU A 63 4.97 39.33 -24.84
CA GLU A 63 5.75 39.74 -26.01
C GLU A 63 7.26 39.70 -25.76
N HIS A 64 7.69 39.55 -24.49
CA HIS A 64 9.11 39.54 -24.15
C HIS A 64 9.74 38.18 -24.46
N PRO A 65 10.75 38.10 -25.35
CA PRO A 65 11.30 36.83 -25.81
C PRO A 65 11.81 35.91 -24.69
N ALA A 66 12.52 36.47 -23.70
CA ALA A 66 13.04 35.67 -22.58
C ALA A 66 11.93 35.01 -21.75
N THR A 67 10.88 35.75 -21.40
CA THR A 67 9.74 35.23 -20.63
C THR A 67 8.99 34.13 -21.39
N ARG A 68 8.91 34.24 -22.72
CA ARG A 68 8.32 33.20 -23.55
C ARG A 68 9.17 31.94 -23.54
N ALA A 69 10.50 32.08 -23.69
CA ALA A 69 11.43 30.97 -23.66
C ALA A 69 11.39 30.21 -22.32
N ASP A 70 11.34 30.93 -21.19
CA ASP A 70 11.19 30.31 -19.87
C ASP A 70 9.87 29.54 -19.74
N ALA A 71 8.77 30.10 -20.25
CA ALA A 71 7.47 29.43 -20.22
C ALA A 71 7.41 28.19 -21.14
N GLU A 72 8.06 28.24 -22.31
CA GLU A 72 8.21 27.08 -23.20
C GLU A 72 9.09 25.99 -22.54
N ALA A 73 10.14 26.37 -21.81
CA ALA A 73 10.95 25.44 -21.03
C ALA A 73 10.14 24.75 -19.92
N ILE A 74 9.28 25.49 -19.20
CA ILE A 74 8.36 24.91 -18.21
C ILE A 74 7.44 23.87 -18.86
N GLN A 75 6.90 24.15 -20.05
CA GLN A 75 6.04 23.19 -20.77
C GLN A 75 6.80 21.90 -21.12
N ALA A 76 8.07 22.02 -21.55
CA ALA A 76 8.91 20.87 -21.84
C ALA A 76 9.16 20.02 -20.58
N GLU A 77 9.39 20.64 -19.43
CA GLU A 77 9.52 19.92 -18.16
C GLU A 77 8.20 19.26 -17.72
N MET A 78 7.05 19.90 -17.93
CA MET A 78 5.75 19.28 -17.63
C MET A 78 5.49 18.05 -18.51
N GLN A 79 5.92 18.08 -19.77
CA GLN A 79 5.85 16.91 -20.66
C GLN A 79 6.65 15.73 -20.10
N THR A 80 7.86 15.98 -19.59
CA THR A 80 8.69 14.96 -18.92
C THR A 80 7.96 14.36 -17.72
N ILE A 81 7.27 15.18 -16.92
CA ILE A 81 6.49 14.70 -15.77
C ILE A 81 5.32 13.80 -16.23
N PHE A 82 4.59 14.19 -17.28
CA PHE A 82 3.49 13.37 -17.81
C PHE A 82 3.98 11.99 -18.25
N GLU A 83 5.12 11.92 -18.93
CA GLU A 83 5.72 10.65 -19.36
C GLU A 83 6.17 9.78 -18.17
N ALA A 84 6.78 10.40 -17.16
CA ALA A 84 7.19 9.71 -15.94
C ALA A 84 5.99 9.13 -15.17
N CYS A 85 4.91 9.89 -15.03
CA CYS A 85 3.69 9.44 -14.37
C CYS A 85 3.00 8.30 -15.16
N ASN A 86 3.05 8.33 -16.49
CA ASN A 86 2.49 7.26 -17.32
C ASN A 86 3.23 5.92 -17.11
N PHE A 87 4.53 5.96 -16.79
CA PHE A 87 5.28 4.74 -16.41
C PHE A 87 4.90 4.22 -15.02
N GLN A 88 4.45 5.10 -14.11
CA GLN A 88 3.92 4.71 -12.80
C GLN A 88 2.64 3.89 -12.97
N ASP A 89 1.73 4.26 -13.88
CA ASP A 89 0.49 3.49 -14.12
C ASP A 89 0.79 2.02 -14.51
N LEU A 90 1.74 1.82 -15.44
CA LEU A 90 2.18 0.48 -15.81
C LEU A 90 2.83 -0.29 -14.63
N THR A 91 3.52 0.44 -13.75
CA THR A 91 4.12 -0.13 -12.54
C THR A 91 3.06 -0.52 -11.51
N GLY A 92 2.03 0.31 -11.29
CA GLY A 92 0.90 0.03 -10.41
C GLY A 92 0.11 -1.21 -10.87
N GLN A 93 -0.15 -1.33 -12.17
CA GLN A 93 -0.78 -2.52 -12.75
C GLN A 93 0.06 -3.80 -12.54
N ARG A 94 1.38 -3.71 -12.71
CA ARG A 94 2.31 -4.83 -12.48
C ARG A 94 2.36 -5.25 -11.01
N ILE A 95 2.46 -4.30 -10.09
CA ILE A 95 2.45 -4.57 -8.65
C ILE A 95 1.12 -5.22 -8.26
N SER A 96 0.00 -4.66 -8.70
CA SER A 96 -1.33 -5.24 -8.46
C SER A 96 -1.43 -6.69 -8.94
N LYS A 97 -0.83 -7.01 -10.10
CA LYS A 97 -0.78 -8.40 -10.60
C LYS A 97 0.08 -9.31 -9.71
N VAL A 98 1.21 -8.83 -9.23
CA VAL A 98 2.08 -9.59 -8.31
C VAL A 98 1.37 -9.83 -6.98
N VAL A 99 0.72 -8.82 -6.40
CA VAL A 99 -0.07 -8.95 -5.16
C VAL A 99 -1.15 -10.02 -5.31
N ARG A 100 -1.92 -10.00 -6.40
CA ARG A 100 -2.92 -11.05 -6.69
C ARG A 100 -2.32 -12.46 -6.77
N THR A 101 -1.14 -12.59 -7.36
CA THR A 101 -0.44 -13.88 -7.42
C THR A 101 -0.02 -14.35 -6.03
N ILE A 102 0.45 -13.45 -5.17
CA ILE A 102 0.84 -13.77 -3.79
C ILE A 102 -0.38 -14.29 -3.01
N VAL A 103 -1.53 -13.61 -3.10
CA VAL A 103 -2.80 -14.06 -2.49
C VAL A 103 -3.15 -15.49 -2.93
N LEU A 104 -3.07 -15.77 -4.22
CA LEU A 104 -3.38 -17.10 -4.75
C LEU A 104 -2.43 -18.18 -4.22
N VAL A 105 -1.13 -17.86 -4.10
CA VAL A 105 -0.15 -18.79 -3.53
C VAL A 105 -0.45 -19.06 -2.06
N GLU A 106 -0.82 -18.03 -1.29
CA GLU A 106 -1.19 -18.15 0.11
C GLU A 106 -2.45 -19.01 0.30
N GLU A 107 -3.50 -18.78 -0.49
CA GLU A 107 -4.72 -19.60 -0.48
C GLU A 107 -4.40 -21.08 -0.70
N ARG A 108 -3.54 -21.40 -1.68
CA ARG A 108 -3.14 -22.78 -1.97
C ARG A 108 -2.30 -23.41 -0.87
N ILE A 109 -1.38 -22.67 -0.27
CA ILE A 109 -0.63 -23.15 0.90
C ILE A 109 -1.58 -23.43 2.07
N GLY A 110 -2.56 -22.55 2.31
CA GLY A 110 -3.60 -22.75 3.32
C GLY A 110 -4.43 -24.01 3.09
N GLU A 111 -4.86 -24.27 1.85
CA GLU A 111 -5.55 -25.51 1.48
C GLU A 111 -4.68 -26.75 1.73
N MET A 112 -3.40 -26.73 1.30
CA MET A 112 -2.47 -27.83 1.52
C MET A 112 -2.25 -28.11 3.02
N LEU A 113 -2.09 -27.06 3.82
CA LEU A 113 -1.95 -27.16 5.28
C LEU A 113 -3.21 -27.77 5.92
N ARG A 114 -4.42 -27.39 5.47
CA ARG A 114 -5.68 -27.98 5.95
C ARG A 114 -5.77 -29.47 5.63
N VAL A 115 -5.38 -29.88 4.43
CA VAL A 115 -5.39 -31.31 4.05
C VAL A 115 -4.39 -32.11 4.89
N TRP A 116 -3.18 -31.60 5.12
CA TRP A 116 -2.18 -32.27 5.97
C TRP A 116 -2.59 -32.34 7.44
N SER A 117 -3.17 -31.27 8.00
CA SER A 117 -3.64 -31.27 9.39
C SER A 117 -4.93 -32.08 9.62
N ALA A 118 -5.68 -32.41 8.57
CA ALA A 118 -6.78 -33.37 8.64
C ALA A 118 -6.31 -34.84 8.62
N SER A 119 -5.04 -35.09 8.29
CA SER A 119 -4.49 -36.42 8.04
C SER A 119 -3.55 -36.94 9.15
N ASP A 120 -3.15 -36.10 10.11
CA ASP A 120 -2.15 -36.44 11.14
C ASP A 120 -2.56 -35.91 12.53
N ASP A 121 -2.46 -36.75 13.56
CA ASP A 121 -2.70 -36.44 14.98
C ASP A 121 -1.37 -36.00 15.67
N GLY A 122 -0.49 -35.33 14.91
CA GLY A 122 0.90 -34.99 15.25
C GLY A 122 1.16 -33.49 15.51
N PRO A 123 2.29 -33.13 16.15
CA PRO A 123 2.37 -31.98 17.06
C PRO A 123 2.39 -30.60 16.38
N ALA A 124 1.87 -29.65 17.16
CA ALA A 124 1.81 -28.19 17.01
C ALA A 124 2.61 -27.56 15.85
N ARG A 125 1.89 -26.79 15.04
CA ARG A 125 2.42 -25.89 14.01
C ARG A 125 3.53 -24.99 14.59
N PRO A 126 4.56 -24.62 13.80
CA PRO A 126 5.63 -23.74 14.26
C PRO A 126 5.06 -22.42 14.76
N ASN A 127 5.48 -21.99 15.96
CA ASN A 127 5.16 -20.67 16.50
C ASN A 127 5.55 -19.60 15.47
N LEU A 128 4.55 -18.89 14.95
CA LEU A 128 4.77 -17.72 14.10
C LEU A 128 5.60 -16.69 14.88
N PRO A 129 6.52 -15.97 14.22
CA PRO A 129 7.34 -14.98 14.88
C PRO A 129 6.43 -13.88 15.45
N HIS A 130 6.46 -13.67 16.77
CA HIS A 130 6.04 -12.39 17.33
C HIS A 130 6.76 -11.26 16.60
N ASP A 131 6.07 -10.14 16.37
CA ASP A 131 6.67 -8.93 15.83
C ASP A 131 7.97 -8.60 16.57
N ARG A 132 9.10 -8.79 15.89
CA ARG A 132 10.44 -8.56 16.46
C ARG A 132 10.94 -7.15 16.17
N ARG A 133 10.12 -6.30 15.55
CA ARG A 133 10.50 -4.91 15.24
C ARG A 133 10.72 -4.16 16.55
N SER A 134 11.86 -3.49 16.65
CA SER A 134 12.21 -2.65 17.80
C SER A 134 12.71 -1.29 17.30
N GLY A 135 12.65 -0.28 18.17
CA GLY A 135 13.04 1.08 17.81
C GLY A 135 12.13 1.70 16.74
N GLU A 136 12.72 2.39 15.76
CA GLU A 136 11.98 3.10 14.70
C GLU A 136 11.11 2.17 13.82
N ALA A 137 11.54 0.92 13.64
CA ALA A 137 10.76 -0.06 12.88
C ALA A 137 9.42 -0.41 13.55
N ALA A 138 9.29 -0.23 14.87
CA ALA A 138 8.04 -0.39 15.60
C ALA A 138 7.15 0.87 15.51
N LEU A 139 7.70 2.01 15.12
CA LEU A 139 6.96 3.27 14.92
C LEU A 139 6.41 3.39 13.49
N LEU A 140 6.96 2.61 12.55
CA LEU A 140 6.43 2.48 11.19
C LEU A 140 5.16 1.62 11.20
N ASN A 141 4.05 2.29 11.47
CA ASN A 141 2.73 1.74 11.18
C ASN A 141 2.51 1.80 9.67
N GLY A 142 1.97 0.73 9.09
CA GLY A 142 1.57 0.71 7.68
C GLY A 142 0.55 1.81 7.36
N PRO A 143 0.25 2.04 6.08
CA PRO A 143 -0.79 2.98 5.68
C PRO A 143 -2.11 2.65 6.39
N VAL A 144 -2.86 3.69 6.78
CA VAL A 144 -4.12 3.53 7.50
C VAL A 144 -5.14 2.84 6.60
N LEU A 145 -5.68 1.71 7.05
CA LEU A 145 -6.69 0.96 6.32
C LEU A 145 -8.10 1.53 6.56
N PRO A 146 -9.07 1.31 5.63
CA PRO A 146 -10.44 1.72 5.84
C PRO A 146 -11.04 1.12 7.13
N GLY A 147 -11.40 1.98 8.08
CA GLY A 147 -11.95 1.58 9.39
C GLY A 147 -10.95 1.62 10.55
N ASP A 148 -9.66 1.80 10.28
CA ASP A 148 -8.67 2.10 11.31
C ASP A 148 -8.79 3.54 11.78
N ALA A 149 -8.49 3.77 13.06
CA ALA A 149 -8.46 5.11 13.62
C ALA A 149 -7.31 5.92 13.01
N SER A 150 -7.62 6.84 12.09
CA SER A 150 -6.69 7.86 11.63
C SER A 150 -6.72 9.09 12.54
N VAL A 151 -5.56 9.71 12.76
CA VAL A 151 -5.49 11.06 13.29
C VAL A 151 -5.79 12.01 12.13
N SER A 152 -6.79 12.88 12.27
CA SER A 152 -7.13 13.85 11.24
C SER A 152 -6.02 14.91 11.09
N GLN A 153 -5.85 15.46 9.89
CA GLN A 153 -4.85 16.51 9.64
C GLN A 153 -5.08 17.74 10.53
N ASP A 154 -6.34 18.10 10.80
CA ASP A 154 -6.70 19.18 11.72
C ASP A 154 -6.17 18.94 13.15
N THR A 155 -6.09 17.68 13.56
CA THR A 155 -5.52 17.28 14.86
C THR A 155 -3.99 17.35 14.85
N VAL A 156 -3.36 17.04 13.73
CA VAL A 156 -1.90 17.17 13.56
C VAL A 156 -1.49 18.65 13.57
N ASP A 157 -2.22 19.49 12.84
CA ASP A 157 -1.93 20.93 12.76
C ASP A 157 -2.11 21.61 14.13
N ALA A 158 -3.04 21.14 14.97
CA ALA A 158 -3.20 21.63 16.34
C ALA A 158 -2.05 21.24 17.30
N MET A 159 -1.24 20.23 16.97
CA MET A 159 -0.09 19.80 17.77
C MET A 159 1.19 20.60 17.47
N PHE A 160 1.26 21.27 16.32
CA PHE A 160 2.41 22.08 15.88
C PHE A 160 2.02 23.54 15.61
N PRO A 161 1.70 24.33 16.65
CA PRO A 161 1.32 25.73 16.53
C PRO A 161 2.46 26.66 16.08
#